data_AF-A0A223GQY7-F1
#
_entry.id   AF-A0A223GQY7-F1
#
_cell.length_a   1.000
_cell.length_b   1.000
_cell.length_c   1.000
_cell.angle_alpha   90.00
_cell.angle_beta   90.00
_cell.angle_gamma   90.00
#
_symmetry.space_group_name_H-M   'P 1'
#
loop_
_entity.id
_entity.type
_entity.pdbx_description
1 polymer ?
#
loop_
_entity_poly.entity_id
_entity_poly.type
_entity_poly.pdbx_seq_one_letter_code
_entity_poly.pdbx_strand_id
1 'polypeptide(L)'
;MSAASIHIEELHAYVDGRLPATRRAAVEAYLAAHPAAAAEVAAWRRIDGRLHRALDPLLNESVPQRRIPSAILAAARRPQAPSHVGVIRGWRTLVLGIGCLAVGIGAGWIGRGALETSLPMQRFANDALVSHVVYAPESKHMVEVPAGEEGHLVTWLSRRLDAQLHIPDLAPLGYRLIGGRQTVVADAPTAMLMYEGQDGTRISVQLRRMPDNRDTGFRLETLAPDSRVLAAMHPAVDRPPPMAFYWADHGLGFAVSGPLARPQLLAVAQAVYRQYSDFTGPAQKR
;
A
#
# COMPACT_ATOMS: atom_id res chain seq x y z
N MET A 1 6.69 -33.96 39.65
CA MET A 1 6.58 -32.49 39.58
C MET A 1 7.51 -32.03 38.46
N SER A 2 6.97 -31.73 37.28
CA SER A 2 7.78 -31.43 36.10
C SER A 2 8.59 -30.15 36.31
N ALA A 3 9.90 -30.22 36.10
CA ALA A 3 10.75 -29.05 36.01
C ALA A 3 10.25 -28.18 34.86
N ALA A 4 9.57 -27.08 35.17
CA ALA A 4 9.16 -26.11 34.17
C ALA A 4 10.43 -25.47 33.60
N SER A 5 10.72 -25.73 32.33
CA SER A 5 11.82 -25.08 31.62
C SER A 5 11.61 -23.57 31.64
N ILE A 6 12.63 -22.83 32.05
CA ILE A 6 12.60 -21.36 32.00
C ILE A 6 13.27 -20.95 30.70
N HIS A 7 12.51 -20.19 29.92
CA HIS A 7 12.94 -19.68 28.64
C HIS A 7 13.48 -18.24 28.77
N ILE A 8 14.28 -17.83 27.80
CA ILE A 8 14.96 -16.53 27.77
C ILE A 8 13.96 -15.36 27.84
N GLU A 9 12.78 -15.51 27.26
CA GLU A 9 11.69 -14.54 27.28
C GLU A 9 11.20 -14.25 28.70
N GLU A 10 11.17 -15.28 29.57
CA GLU A 10 10.77 -15.10 30.97
C GLU A 10 11.83 -14.40 31.80
N LEU A 11 13.12 -14.58 31.45
CA LEU A 11 14.22 -13.85 32.09
C LEU A 11 14.18 -12.36 31.71
N HIS A 12 13.92 -12.04 30.44
CA HIS A 12 13.69 -10.66 30.00
C HIS A 12 12.45 -10.05 30.65
N ALA A 13 11.32 -10.76 30.66
CA ALA A 13 10.11 -10.28 31.33
C ALA A 13 10.31 -10.07 32.84
N TYR A 14 11.18 -10.87 33.48
CA TYR A 14 11.58 -10.69 34.88
C TYR A 14 12.47 -9.45 35.09
N VAL A 15 13.34 -9.13 34.14
CA VAL A 15 14.15 -7.90 34.16
C VAL A 15 13.26 -6.67 33.99
N ASP A 16 12.32 -6.69 33.05
CA ASP A 16 11.38 -5.60 32.76
C ASP A 16 10.28 -5.41 33.81
N GLY A 17 10.22 -6.28 34.84
CA GLY A 17 9.16 -6.27 35.85
C GLY A 17 7.78 -6.67 35.31
N ARG A 18 7.70 -7.28 34.13
CA ARG A 18 6.46 -7.69 33.45
C ARG A 18 6.09 -9.16 33.66
N LEU A 19 6.87 -9.91 34.42
CA LEU A 19 6.58 -11.30 34.72
C LEU A 19 5.42 -11.43 35.74
N PRO A 20 4.40 -12.28 35.49
CA PRO A 20 3.33 -12.54 36.45
C PRO A 20 3.86 -13.06 37.79
N ALA A 21 3.21 -12.67 38.90
CA ALA A 21 3.63 -13.04 40.25
C ALA A 21 3.75 -14.55 40.48
N THR A 22 2.90 -15.35 39.81
CA THR A 22 2.92 -16.82 39.87
C THR A 22 4.16 -17.45 39.24
N ARG A 23 4.77 -16.82 38.22
CA ARG A 23 5.98 -17.30 37.54
C ARG A 23 7.26 -16.75 38.15
N ARG A 24 7.19 -15.63 38.86
CA ARG A 24 8.33 -14.96 39.47
C ARG A 24 9.11 -15.85 40.45
N ALA A 25 8.41 -16.57 41.33
CA ALA A 25 9.05 -17.48 42.28
C ALA A 25 9.84 -18.61 41.58
N ALA A 26 9.34 -19.11 40.44
CA ALA A 26 10.03 -20.13 39.66
C ALA A 26 11.31 -19.60 39.00
N VAL A 27 11.25 -18.37 38.44
CA VAL A 27 12.42 -17.71 37.86
C VAL A 27 13.46 -17.37 38.92
N GLU A 28 13.05 -16.88 40.10
CA GLU A 28 13.97 -16.61 41.21
C GLU A 28 14.67 -17.88 41.72
N ALA A 29 13.92 -19.00 41.86
CA ALA A 29 14.50 -20.29 42.22
C ALA A 29 15.50 -20.81 41.18
N TYR A 30 15.22 -20.60 39.89
CA TYR A 30 16.12 -20.97 38.80
C TYR A 30 17.39 -20.13 38.76
N LEU A 31 17.29 -18.82 38.96
CA LEU A 31 18.43 -17.92 39.05
C LEU A 31 19.32 -18.25 40.25
N ALA A 32 18.73 -18.70 41.38
CA ALA A 32 19.50 -19.20 42.52
C ALA A 32 20.29 -20.48 42.21
N ALA A 33 19.75 -21.35 41.35
CA ALA A 33 20.40 -22.59 40.93
C ALA A 33 21.40 -22.40 39.77
N HIS A 34 21.30 -21.31 39.00
CA HIS A 34 22.11 -21.06 37.79
C HIS A 34 22.85 -19.72 37.86
N PRO A 35 24.07 -19.67 38.45
CA PRO A 35 24.80 -18.42 38.68
C PRO A 35 25.20 -17.68 37.40
N ALA A 36 25.42 -18.39 36.29
CA ALA A 36 25.69 -17.78 34.99
C ALA A 36 24.50 -16.96 34.46
N ALA A 37 23.29 -17.53 34.52
CA ALA A 37 22.06 -16.83 34.14
C ALA A 37 21.75 -15.65 35.08
N ALA A 38 22.04 -15.79 36.38
CA ALA A 38 21.91 -14.69 37.33
C ALA A 38 22.88 -13.52 37.02
N ALA A 39 24.12 -13.82 36.61
CA ALA A 39 25.07 -12.80 36.20
C ALA A 39 24.62 -12.04 34.94
N GLU A 40 24.01 -12.74 33.98
CA GLU A 40 23.48 -12.18 32.75
C GLU A 40 22.26 -11.27 33.01
N VAL A 41 21.30 -11.75 33.81
CA VAL A 41 20.14 -10.95 34.28
C VAL A 41 20.58 -9.70 35.04
N ALA A 42 21.62 -9.81 35.88
CA ALA A 42 22.20 -8.67 36.57
C ALA A 42 22.87 -7.67 35.60
N ALA A 43 23.44 -8.14 34.49
CA ALA A 43 24.00 -7.28 33.46
C ALA A 43 22.91 -6.49 32.71
N TRP A 44 21.80 -7.14 32.35
CA TRP A 44 20.66 -6.47 31.73
C TRP A 44 20.05 -5.40 32.63
N ARG A 45 19.81 -5.70 33.91
CA ARG A 45 19.33 -4.70 34.89
C ARG A 45 20.23 -3.48 35.01
N ARG A 46 21.55 -3.65 34.91
CA ARG A 46 22.50 -2.53 34.91
C ARG A 46 22.37 -1.67 33.64
N ILE A 47 22.09 -2.27 32.50
CA ILE A 47 21.87 -1.56 31.23
C ILE A 47 20.57 -0.76 31.31
N ASP A 48 19.46 -1.38 31.75
CA ASP A 48 18.18 -0.68 31.89
C ASP A 48 18.29 0.50 32.84
N GLY A 49 18.94 0.31 33.99
CA GLY A 49 19.20 1.40 34.93
C GLY A 49 20.10 2.51 34.38
N ARG A 50 20.95 2.23 33.38
CA ARG A 50 21.72 3.28 32.67
C ARG A 50 20.83 4.02 31.65
N LEU A 51 19.99 3.29 30.92
CA LEU A 51 19.06 3.86 29.94
C LEU A 51 18.05 4.79 30.62
N HIS A 52 17.41 4.34 31.70
CA HIS A 52 16.50 5.16 32.49
C HIS A 52 17.16 6.44 32.99
N ARG A 53 18.36 6.36 33.58
CA ARG A 53 19.10 7.55 34.02
C ARG A 53 19.43 8.53 32.89
N ALA A 54 19.68 8.03 31.69
CA ALA A 54 20.01 8.86 30.54
C ALA A 54 18.78 9.46 29.85
N LEU A 55 17.66 8.74 29.83
CA LEU A 55 16.51 9.05 28.97
C LEU A 55 15.26 9.50 29.73
N ASP A 56 15.07 9.11 30.99
CA ASP A 56 13.92 9.55 31.79
C ASP A 56 13.82 11.09 31.91
N PRO A 57 14.93 11.86 32.01
CA PRO A 57 14.85 13.31 32.01
C PRO A 57 14.24 13.89 30.72
N LEU A 58 14.41 13.21 29.58
CA LEU A 58 13.85 13.65 28.30
C LEU A 58 12.34 13.48 28.21
N LEU A 59 11.76 12.55 28.99
CA LEU A 59 10.30 12.34 29.05
C LEU A 59 9.57 13.59 29.58
N ASN A 60 10.24 14.41 30.37
CA ASN A 60 9.70 15.63 30.97
C ASN A 60 10.16 16.90 30.25
N GLU A 61 10.90 16.78 29.14
CA GLU A 61 11.28 17.95 28.35
C GLU A 61 10.04 18.54 27.67
N SER A 62 9.91 19.87 27.75
CA SER A 62 8.81 20.55 27.08
C SER A 62 8.98 20.45 25.56
N VAL A 63 7.98 19.88 24.88
CA VAL A 63 8.01 19.75 23.41
C VAL A 63 8.11 21.15 22.80
N PRO A 64 9.12 21.44 21.97
CA PRO A 64 9.27 22.74 21.33
C PRO A 64 8.02 23.08 20.54
N GLN A 65 7.41 24.24 20.81
CA GLN A 65 6.11 24.62 20.24
C GLN A 65 6.10 24.58 18.70
N ARG A 66 7.25 24.79 18.04
CA ARG A 66 7.42 24.67 16.57
C ARG A 66 7.21 23.26 16.02
N ARG A 67 7.31 22.23 16.86
CA ARG A 67 7.13 20.81 16.50
C ARG A 67 5.74 20.29 16.84
N ILE A 68 4.91 21.09 17.49
CA ILE A 68 3.51 20.75 17.77
C ILE A 68 2.70 21.13 16.52
N PRO A 69 2.04 20.18 15.84
CA PRO A 69 1.17 20.48 14.71
C PRO A 69 0.14 21.56 15.09
N SER A 70 -0.05 22.54 14.21
CA SER A 70 -0.97 23.67 14.43
C SER A 70 -2.40 23.24 14.80
N ALA A 71 -2.82 22.05 14.35
CA ALA A 71 -4.10 21.43 14.70
C ALA A 71 -4.26 21.15 16.22
N ILE A 72 -3.19 20.74 16.91
CA ILE A 72 -3.23 20.43 18.35
C ILE A 72 -3.27 21.74 19.17
N LEU A 73 -2.51 22.75 18.74
CA LEU A 73 -2.53 24.08 19.36
C LEU A 73 -3.89 24.79 19.19
N ALA A 74 -4.56 24.60 18.05
CA ALA A 74 -5.89 25.14 17.80
C ALA A 74 -6.97 24.49 18.69
N ALA A 75 -6.83 23.20 18.99
CA ALA A 75 -7.73 22.49 19.90
C ALA A 75 -7.57 22.96 21.36
N ALA A 76 -6.35 23.24 21.80
CA ALA A 76 -6.06 23.70 23.16
C ALA A 76 -6.47 25.16 23.44
N ARG A 77 -6.59 26.01 22.40
CA ARG A 77 -6.95 27.43 22.52
C ARG A 77 -8.45 27.72 22.44
N ARG A 78 -9.32 26.70 22.38
CA ARG A 78 -10.77 26.95 22.42
C ARG A 78 -11.16 27.44 23.81
N PRO A 79 -11.67 28.68 23.95
CA PRO A 79 -12.14 29.14 25.24
C PRO A 79 -13.29 28.24 25.69
N GLN A 80 -13.17 27.66 26.89
CA GLN A 80 -14.31 27.07 27.57
C GLN A 80 -15.27 28.21 27.90
N ALA A 81 -16.30 28.38 27.07
CA ALA A 81 -17.37 29.32 27.34
C ALA A 81 -18.06 28.90 28.66
N PRO A 82 -18.31 29.83 29.59
CA PRO A 82 -18.97 29.50 30.84
C PRO A 82 -20.44 29.19 30.56
N SER A 83 -20.83 27.92 30.73
CA SER A 83 -22.20 27.47 30.51
C SER A 83 -23.04 27.64 31.78
N HIS A 84 -23.44 28.88 32.07
CA HIS A 84 -24.47 29.19 33.06
C HIS A 84 -25.88 29.07 32.44
N VAL A 85 -26.30 27.88 31.99
CA VAL A 85 -27.74 27.58 31.82
C VAL A 85 -27.96 26.08 32.09
N GLY A 86 -28.47 25.81 33.29
CA GLY A 86 -28.49 24.50 33.93
C GLY A 86 -29.38 23.44 33.26
N VAL A 87 -28.78 22.24 33.15
CA VAL A 87 -29.34 20.89 33.32
C VAL A 87 -30.48 20.42 32.38
N ILE A 88 -31.45 21.25 32.01
CA ILE A 88 -32.61 20.83 31.19
C ILE A 88 -32.28 20.75 29.69
N ARG A 89 -31.23 21.47 29.24
CA ARG A 89 -30.76 21.44 27.84
C ARG A 89 -29.76 20.31 27.56
N GLY A 90 -29.20 19.70 28.61
CA GLY A 90 -28.19 18.63 28.51
C GLY A 90 -28.70 17.37 27.82
N TRP A 91 -29.94 16.96 28.10
CA TRP A 91 -30.53 15.78 27.45
C TRP A 91 -30.89 16.03 25.98
N ARG A 92 -31.35 17.24 25.63
CA ARG A 92 -31.61 17.60 24.22
C ARG A 92 -30.33 17.73 23.40
N THR A 93 -29.23 18.24 23.97
CA THR A 93 -27.93 18.27 23.30
C THR A 93 -27.27 16.89 23.22
N LEU A 94 -27.50 16.01 24.21
CA LEU A 94 -27.02 14.63 24.17
C LEU A 94 -27.77 13.81 23.12
N VAL A 95 -29.10 13.95 23.04
CA VAL A 95 -29.92 13.32 21.98
C VAL A 95 -29.56 13.86 20.60
N LEU A 96 -29.31 15.16 20.46
CA LEU A 96 -28.86 15.75 19.19
C LEU A 96 -27.44 15.28 18.83
N GLY A 97 -26.54 15.15 19.82
CA GLY A 97 -25.19 14.63 19.64
C GLY A 97 -25.19 13.15 19.21
N ILE A 98 -26.00 12.32 19.85
CA ILE A 98 -26.22 10.91 19.47
C ILE A 98 -26.87 10.83 18.09
N GLY A 99 -27.81 11.72 17.77
CA GLY A 99 -28.43 11.82 16.45
C GLY A 99 -27.42 12.17 15.36
N CYS A 100 -26.60 13.21 15.56
CA CYS A 100 -25.53 13.57 14.63
C CYS A 100 -24.45 12.48 14.51
N LEU A 101 -24.13 11.80 15.61
CA LEU A 101 -23.19 10.66 15.60
C LEU A 101 -23.79 9.48 14.84
N ALA A 102 -25.06 9.14 15.04
CA ALA A 102 -25.76 8.07 14.33
C ALA A 102 -25.92 8.40 12.84
N VAL A 103 -26.20 9.66 12.50
CA VAL A 103 -26.22 10.15 11.11
C VAL A 103 -24.82 10.15 10.52
N GLY A 104 -23.78 10.52 11.27
CA GLY A 104 -22.39 10.48 10.81
C GLY A 104 -21.87 9.06 10.61
N ILE A 105 -22.19 8.14 11.52
CA ILE A 105 -21.88 6.70 11.40
C ILE A 105 -22.70 6.10 10.25
N GLY A 106 -23.99 6.42 10.15
CA GLY A 106 -24.87 5.94 9.08
C GLY A 106 -24.43 6.45 7.71
N ALA A 107 -24.19 7.74 7.56
CA ALA A 107 -23.66 8.35 6.35
C ALA A 107 -22.24 7.85 6.03
N GLY A 108 -21.40 7.62 7.05
CA GLY A 108 -20.08 7.04 6.89
C GLY A 108 -20.11 5.56 6.48
N TRP A 109 -21.12 4.80 6.92
CA TRP A 109 -21.29 3.39 6.56
C TRP A 109 -21.91 3.24 5.16
N ILE A 110 -22.92 4.05 4.84
CA ILE A 110 -23.54 4.11 3.50
C ILE A 110 -22.57 4.70 2.47
N GLY A 111 -21.82 5.75 2.84
CA GLY A 111 -20.84 6.41 1.99
C GLY A 111 -19.55 5.62 1.77
N ARG A 112 -19.30 4.56 2.56
CA ARG A 112 -18.11 3.71 2.43
C ARG A 112 -18.03 3.06 1.05
N GLY A 113 -19.17 2.56 0.53
CA GLY A 113 -19.24 1.94 -0.80
C GLY A 113 -18.96 2.92 -1.95
N ALA A 114 -19.33 4.20 -1.82
CA ALA A 114 -19.15 5.19 -2.87
C ALA A 114 -17.70 5.72 -2.97
N LEU A 115 -16.99 5.83 -1.84
CA LEU A 115 -15.54 6.08 -1.87
C LEU A 115 -14.76 4.84 -2.33
N GLU A 116 -15.20 3.64 -1.92
CA GLU A 116 -14.59 2.38 -2.35
C GLU A 116 -14.71 2.10 -3.85
N THR A 117 -15.61 2.74 -4.60
CA THR A 117 -15.69 2.55 -6.07
C THR A 117 -14.66 3.38 -6.85
N SER A 118 -14.15 4.50 -6.30
CA SER A 118 -13.11 5.31 -6.97
C SER A 118 -11.68 4.89 -6.59
N LEU A 119 -11.51 4.36 -5.39
CA LEU A 119 -10.29 3.75 -4.86
C LEU A 119 -9.75 2.50 -5.59
N PRO A 120 -10.53 1.61 -6.25
CA PRO A 120 -10.01 0.35 -6.80
C PRO A 120 -9.11 0.60 -7.99
N MET A 121 -9.43 1.62 -8.80
CA MET A 121 -8.71 1.92 -10.02
C MET A 121 -7.43 2.71 -9.72
N GLN A 122 -7.46 3.66 -8.80
CA GLN A 122 -6.24 4.36 -8.38
C GLN A 122 -5.28 3.41 -7.66
N ARG A 123 -5.78 2.56 -6.75
CA ARG A 123 -4.96 1.53 -6.09
C ARG A 123 -4.38 0.56 -7.11
N PHE A 124 -5.16 0.13 -8.09
CA PHE A 124 -4.67 -0.68 -9.21
C PHE A 124 -3.56 0.01 -10.00
N ALA A 125 -3.74 1.29 -10.36
CA ALA A 125 -2.73 2.04 -11.10
C ALA A 125 -1.43 2.19 -10.31
N ASN A 126 -1.53 2.43 -9.00
CA ASN A 126 -0.38 2.53 -8.10
C ASN A 126 0.37 1.19 -8.01
N ASP A 127 -0.34 0.10 -7.70
CA ASP A 127 0.24 -1.25 -7.61
C ASP A 127 0.79 -1.72 -8.98
N ALA A 128 0.16 -1.33 -10.09
CA ALA A 128 0.63 -1.60 -11.44
C ALA A 128 1.93 -0.85 -11.72
N LEU A 129 2.02 0.43 -11.32
CA LEU A 129 3.22 1.23 -11.44
C LEU A 129 4.37 0.67 -10.57
N VAL A 130 4.07 0.25 -9.34
CA VAL A 130 5.02 -0.45 -8.47
C VAL A 130 5.53 -1.72 -9.13
N SER A 131 4.63 -2.55 -9.65
CA SER A 131 4.99 -3.80 -10.33
C SER A 131 5.87 -3.55 -11.56
N HIS A 132 5.57 -2.50 -12.34
CA HIS A 132 6.41 -2.08 -13.46
C HIS A 132 7.83 -1.77 -13.00
N VAL A 133 7.99 -0.92 -11.98
CA VAL A 133 9.32 -0.54 -11.48
C VAL A 133 10.10 -1.75 -10.96
N VAL A 134 9.42 -2.72 -10.35
CA VAL A 134 10.04 -3.96 -9.86
C VAL A 134 10.52 -4.87 -11.00
N TYR A 135 9.69 -5.09 -12.02
CA TYR A 135 9.99 -6.08 -13.06
C TYR A 135 10.72 -5.53 -14.28
N ALA A 136 10.57 -4.24 -14.60
CA ALA A 136 11.16 -3.67 -15.81
C ALA A 136 12.70 -3.72 -15.84
N PRO A 137 13.45 -3.61 -14.73
CA PRO A 137 14.91 -3.71 -14.76
C PRO A 137 15.44 -5.15 -14.88
N GLU A 138 14.62 -6.16 -14.59
CA GLU A 138 15.03 -7.56 -14.67
C GLU A 138 15.29 -7.95 -16.13
N SER A 139 16.41 -8.64 -16.40
CA SER A 139 16.78 -9.00 -17.77
C SER A 139 16.38 -10.43 -18.14
N LYS A 140 16.48 -11.37 -17.20
CA LYS A 140 16.31 -12.80 -17.51
C LYS A 140 14.91 -13.33 -17.23
N HIS A 141 14.25 -12.82 -16.18
CA HIS A 141 12.95 -13.33 -15.71
C HIS A 141 11.85 -12.27 -15.74
N MET A 142 11.89 -11.40 -16.74
CA MET A 142 10.94 -10.30 -16.87
C MET A 142 9.54 -10.78 -17.24
N VAL A 143 9.47 -11.82 -18.09
CA VAL A 143 8.22 -12.41 -18.60
C VAL A 143 8.22 -13.91 -18.35
N GLU A 144 7.03 -14.48 -18.18
CA GLU A 144 6.85 -15.94 -18.03
C GLU A 144 6.71 -16.61 -19.39
N VAL A 145 5.99 -15.96 -20.31
CA VAL A 145 5.84 -16.44 -21.69
C VAL A 145 6.41 -15.37 -22.63
N PRO A 146 7.42 -15.69 -23.44
CA PRO A 146 8.03 -14.74 -24.38
C PRO A 146 7.11 -14.45 -25.57
N ALA A 147 7.37 -13.33 -26.26
CA ALA A 147 6.62 -12.92 -27.44
C ALA A 147 6.64 -13.95 -28.59
N GLY A 148 7.65 -14.83 -28.65
CA GLY A 148 7.71 -15.90 -29.65
C GLY A 148 6.57 -16.93 -29.54
N GLU A 149 5.89 -17.00 -28.39
CA GLU A 149 4.77 -17.89 -28.13
C GLU A 149 3.47 -17.10 -27.92
N GLU A 150 3.24 -16.06 -28.73
CA GLU A 150 2.13 -15.12 -28.58
C GLU A 150 0.75 -15.80 -28.44
N GLY A 151 0.46 -16.80 -29.28
CA GLY A 151 -0.80 -17.55 -29.20
C GLY A 151 -0.99 -18.30 -27.87
N HIS A 152 0.10 -18.82 -27.30
CA HIS A 152 0.08 -19.44 -25.98
C HIS A 152 -0.11 -18.39 -24.88
N LEU A 153 0.61 -17.26 -24.96
CA LEU A 153 0.49 -16.13 -24.04
C LEU A 153 -0.96 -15.61 -23.96
N VAL A 154 -1.60 -15.38 -25.11
CA VAL A 154 -3.01 -14.95 -25.18
C VAL A 154 -3.93 -15.97 -24.52
N THR A 155 -3.79 -17.25 -24.88
CA THR A 155 -4.63 -18.33 -24.35
C THR A 155 -4.48 -18.48 -22.84
N TRP A 156 -3.23 -18.46 -22.36
CA TRP A 156 -2.90 -18.63 -20.95
C TRP A 156 -3.40 -17.45 -20.11
N LEU A 157 -3.07 -16.20 -20.48
CA LEU A 157 -3.51 -15.03 -19.73
C LEU A 157 -5.03 -14.83 -19.78
N SER A 158 -5.68 -15.12 -20.92
CA SER A 158 -7.14 -15.01 -21.03
C SER A 158 -7.84 -15.93 -20.01
N ARG A 159 -7.35 -17.17 -19.86
CA ARG A 159 -7.87 -18.12 -18.87
C ARG A 159 -7.62 -17.66 -17.43
N ARG A 160 -6.49 -17.01 -17.17
CA ARG A 160 -6.11 -16.56 -15.82
C ARG A 160 -6.86 -15.32 -15.37
N LEU A 161 -7.25 -14.47 -16.32
CA LEU A 161 -8.03 -13.26 -16.05
C LEU A 161 -9.54 -13.47 -16.09
N ASP A 162 -9.99 -14.63 -16.59
CA ASP A 162 -11.40 -14.86 -16.94
C ASP A 162 -11.94 -13.74 -17.85
N ALA A 163 -11.13 -13.32 -18.81
CA ALA A 163 -11.41 -12.24 -19.77
C ALA A 163 -10.63 -12.48 -21.07
N GLN A 164 -11.18 -12.08 -22.21
CA GLN A 164 -10.48 -12.25 -23.48
C GLN A 164 -9.37 -11.21 -23.60
N LEU A 165 -8.12 -11.68 -23.68
CA LEU A 165 -6.95 -10.84 -23.85
C LEU A 165 -6.69 -10.60 -25.34
N HIS A 166 -6.44 -9.35 -25.71
CA HIS A 166 -5.83 -8.98 -26.97
C HIS A 166 -4.47 -8.32 -26.69
N ILE A 167 -3.44 -8.63 -27.47
CA ILE A 167 -2.12 -8.01 -27.29
C ILE A 167 -2.06 -6.77 -28.18
N PRO A 168 -1.93 -5.56 -27.61
CA PRO A 168 -1.83 -4.35 -28.42
C PRO A 168 -0.58 -4.35 -29.29
N ASP A 169 -0.73 -3.99 -30.55
CA ASP A 169 0.38 -3.67 -31.43
C ASP A 169 0.89 -2.24 -31.16
N LEU A 170 2.10 -2.16 -30.59
CA LEU A 170 2.78 -0.89 -30.31
C LEU A 170 4.00 -0.68 -31.23
N ALA A 171 4.20 -1.53 -32.24
CA ALA A 171 5.28 -1.40 -33.20
C ALA A 171 5.27 -0.05 -33.96
N PRO A 172 4.10 0.53 -34.33
CA PRO A 172 4.05 1.87 -34.95
C PRO A 172 4.58 3.00 -34.05
N LEU A 173 4.58 2.79 -32.73
CA LEU A 173 5.13 3.71 -31.74
C LEU A 173 6.59 3.37 -31.38
N GLY A 174 7.19 2.37 -32.02
CA GLY A 174 8.57 1.94 -31.81
C GLY A 174 8.77 0.96 -30.65
N TYR A 175 7.68 0.40 -30.09
CA TYR A 175 7.75 -0.55 -28.97
C TYR A 175 7.47 -1.97 -29.44
N ARG A 176 8.39 -2.89 -29.16
CA ARG A 176 8.25 -4.31 -29.48
C ARG A 176 7.84 -5.10 -28.24
N LEU A 177 6.91 -6.03 -28.40
CA LEU A 177 6.52 -6.95 -27.34
C LEU A 177 7.71 -7.84 -26.96
N ILE A 178 8.00 -7.93 -25.66
CA ILE A 178 8.95 -8.90 -25.11
C ILE A 178 8.22 -10.17 -24.67
N GLY A 179 7.02 -10.02 -24.12
CA GLY A 179 6.18 -11.13 -23.69
C GLY A 179 5.22 -10.68 -22.61
N GLY A 180 4.73 -11.63 -21.81
CA GLY A 180 3.87 -11.30 -20.69
C GLY A 180 4.01 -12.25 -19.51
N ARG A 181 3.40 -11.83 -18.41
CA ARG A 181 3.35 -12.57 -17.15
C ARG A 181 2.03 -12.33 -16.44
N GLN A 182 1.71 -13.24 -15.52
CA GLN A 182 0.63 -13.04 -14.58
C GLN A 182 1.19 -12.36 -13.32
N THR A 183 0.45 -11.41 -12.77
CA THR A 183 0.73 -10.76 -11.50
C THR A 183 -0.56 -10.65 -10.68
N VAL A 184 -0.42 -10.21 -9.43
CA VAL A 184 -1.55 -9.91 -8.54
C VAL A 184 -1.40 -8.44 -8.14
N VAL A 185 -2.41 -7.64 -8.49
CA VAL A 185 -2.41 -6.18 -8.30
C VAL A 185 -3.74 -5.80 -7.69
N ALA A 186 -3.70 -5.07 -6.56
CA ALA A 186 -4.87 -4.77 -5.74
C ALA A 186 -5.80 -5.99 -5.54
N ASP A 187 -5.20 -7.08 -5.04
CA ASP A 187 -5.86 -8.33 -4.64
C ASP A 187 -6.58 -9.09 -5.77
N ALA A 188 -6.26 -8.79 -7.04
CA ALA A 188 -6.88 -9.40 -8.21
C ALA A 188 -5.85 -9.93 -9.24
N PRO A 189 -6.16 -11.04 -9.96
CA PRO A 189 -5.36 -11.51 -11.07
C PRO A 189 -5.23 -10.42 -12.14
N THR A 190 -4.00 -10.13 -12.55
CA THR A 190 -3.69 -9.06 -13.51
C THR A 190 -2.67 -9.58 -14.51
N ALA A 191 -2.89 -9.33 -15.79
CA ALA A 191 -1.90 -9.62 -16.83
C ALA A 191 -0.99 -8.41 -16.95
N MET A 192 0.30 -8.69 -17.14
CA MET A 192 1.30 -7.68 -17.46
C MET A 192 1.97 -8.07 -18.77
N LEU A 193 1.79 -7.25 -19.79
CA LEU A 193 2.52 -7.30 -21.06
C LEU A 193 3.68 -6.33 -20.98
N MET A 194 4.87 -6.76 -21.38
CA MET A 194 6.07 -5.95 -21.34
C MET A 194 6.56 -5.66 -22.75
N TYR A 195 6.90 -4.40 -23.00
CA TYR A 195 7.42 -3.93 -24.27
C TYR A 195 8.73 -3.16 -24.09
N GLU A 196 9.52 -3.10 -25.14
CA GLU A 196 10.80 -2.39 -25.18
C GLU A 196 10.90 -1.52 -26.43
N GLY A 197 11.30 -0.27 -26.21
CA GLY A 197 11.60 0.71 -27.24
C GLY A 197 13.01 0.55 -27.81
N GLN A 198 13.29 1.27 -28.89
CA GLN A 198 14.59 1.23 -29.59
C GLN A 198 15.77 1.71 -28.72
N ASP A 199 15.49 2.55 -27.74
CA ASP A 199 16.41 3.09 -26.74
C ASP A 199 16.56 2.19 -25.50
N GLY A 200 16.00 0.98 -25.54
CA GLY A 200 15.92 0.08 -24.40
C GLY A 200 14.98 0.58 -23.29
N THR A 201 14.11 1.55 -23.59
CA THR A 201 13.09 1.99 -22.62
C THR A 201 11.98 0.97 -22.56
N ARG A 202 11.69 0.49 -21.34
CA ARG A 202 10.70 -0.54 -21.12
C ARG A 202 9.41 0.07 -20.62
N ILE A 203 8.30 -0.43 -21.15
CA ILE A 203 6.95 -0.05 -20.74
C ILE A 203 6.15 -1.31 -20.46
N SER A 204 5.19 -1.22 -19.54
CA SER A 204 4.27 -2.31 -19.26
C SER A 204 2.83 -1.89 -19.52
N VAL A 205 2.08 -2.74 -20.21
CA VAL A 205 0.63 -2.65 -20.31
C VAL A 205 0.04 -3.70 -19.39
N GLN A 206 -0.70 -3.26 -18.38
CA GLN A 206 -1.37 -4.13 -17.43
C GLN A 206 -2.88 -4.05 -17.62
N LEU A 207 -3.54 -5.20 -17.50
CA LEU A 207 -4.99 -5.26 -17.54
C LEU A 207 -5.55 -6.31 -16.59
N ARG A 208 -6.76 -6.05 -16.10
CA ARG A 208 -7.53 -6.99 -15.29
C ARG A 208 -9.02 -6.81 -15.50
N ARG A 209 -9.79 -7.80 -15.09
CA ARG A 209 -11.25 -7.71 -15.06
C ARG A 209 -11.71 -6.85 -13.88
N MET A 210 -12.60 -5.90 -14.15
CA MET A 210 -13.22 -4.98 -13.18
C MET A 210 -14.70 -4.76 -13.54
N PRO A 211 -15.59 -5.75 -13.34
CA PRO A 211 -16.95 -5.73 -13.85
C PRO A 211 -17.84 -4.66 -13.18
N ASP A 212 -17.52 -4.28 -11.95
CA ASP A 212 -18.29 -3.30 -11.18
C ASP A 212 -17.86 -1.85 -11.44
N ASN A 213 -16.83 -1.63 -12.24
CA ASN A 213 -16.31 -0.29 -12.51
C ASN A 213 -16.98 0.33 -13.74
N ARG A 214 -17.22 1.65 -13.68
CA ARG A 214 -17.74 2.41 -14.81
C ARG A 214 -16.62 2.82 -15.74
N ASP A 215 -16.92 2.97 -17.02
CA ASP A 215 -15.98 3.51 -17.99
C ASP A 215 -15.50 4.90 -17.54
N THR A 216 -14.18 5.10 -17.61
CA THR A 216 -13.55 6.35 -17.16
C THR A 216 -12.64 6.91 -18.24
N GLY A 217 -12.52 8.24 -18.31
CA GLY A 217 -11.44 8.86 -19.07
C GLY A 217 -10.05 8.57 -18.48
N PHE A 218 -9.00 8.86 -19.27
CA PHE A 218 -7.61 8.68 -18.84
C PHE A 218 -7.28 9.50 -17.59
N ARG A 219 -6.69 8.82 -16.61
CA ARG A 219 -6.11 9.43 -15.41
C ARG A 219 -4.63 9.10 -15.32
N LEU A 220 -3.88 9.96 -14.63
CA LEU A 220 -2.45 9.81 -14.42
C LEU A 220 -2.19 9.48 -12.95
N GLU A 221 -1.33 8.50 -12.72
CA GLU A 221 -0.79 8.15 -11.42
C GLU A 221 0.74 8.28 -11.46
N THR A 222 1.31 8.78 -10.37
CA THR A 222 2.76 8.92 -10.19
C THR A 222 3.15 8.32 -8.85
N LEU A 223 4.31 7.67 -8.78
CA LEU A 223 4.84 7.21 -7.51
C LEU A 223 5.15 8.39 -6.60
N ALA A 224 4.82 8.26 -5.31
CA ALA A 224 5.17 9.27 -4.32
C ALA A 224 6.70 9.40 -4.23
N PRO A 225 7.26 10.62 -4.08
CA PRO A 225 8.70 10.85 -4.04
C PRO A 225 9.43 10.07 -2.92
N ASP A 226 8.72 9.73 -1.85
CA ASP A 226 9.19 8.97 -0.68
C ASP A 226 8.86 7.48 -0.76
N SER A 227 8.40 6.98 -1.93
CA SER A 227 8.10 5.57 -2.11
C SER A 227 9.32 4.70 -1.85
N ARG A 228 9.18 3.75 -0.91
CA ARG A 228 10.23 2.76 -0.58
C ARG A 228 10.68 1.97 -1.81
N VAL A 229 9.81 1.77 -2.79
CA VAL A 229 10.11 1.06 -4.04
C VAL A 229 11.06 1.89 -4.90
N LEU A 230 10.82 3.20 -5.05
CA LEU A 230 11.74 4.11 -5.75
C LEU A 230 13.07 4.23 -5.02
N ALA A 231 13.07 4.23 -3.68
CA ALA A 231 14.29 4.29 -2.90
C ALA A 231 15.14 3.01 -3.00
N ALA A 232 14.49 1.84 -3.13
CA ALA A 232 15.17 0.55 -3.27
C ALA A 232 15.67 0.30 -4.70
N MET A 233 14.91 0.75 -5.70
CA MET A 233 15.22 0.59 -7.11
C MET A 233 15.89 1.88 -7.61
N HIS A 234 17.21 2.00 -7.45
CA HIS A 234 17.99 3.14 -7.94
C HIS A 234 17.56 3.53 -9.37
N PRO A 235 16.73 4.57 -9.55
CA PRO A 235 16.19 4.88 -10.85
C PRO A 235 17.34 5.38 -11.72
N ALA A 236 17.36 4.97 -13.00
CA ALA A 236 18.36 5.47 -13.94
C ALA A 236 18.29 7.01 -13.95
N VAL A 237 19.40 7.67 -13.61
CA VAL A 237 19.49 9.14 -13.44
C VAL A 237 19.07 9.88 -14.71
N ASP A 238 19.20 9.24 -15.86
CA ASP A 238 18.94 9.83 -17.18
C ASP A 238 17.49 9.65 -17.68
N ARG A 239 16.61 9.00 -16.91
CA ARG A 239 15.21 8.76 -17.31
C ARG A 239 14.22 9.53 -16.44
N PRO A 240 13.09 9.99 -17.00
CA PRO A 240 12.06 10.65 -16.21
C PRO A 240 11.47 9.67 -15.18
N PRO A 241 10.90 10.18 -14.08
CA PRO A 241 10.29 9.32 -13.07
C PRO A 241 9.16 8.48 -13.69
N PRO A 242 9.06 7.19 -13.32
CA PRO A 242 8.03 6.32 -13.86
C PRO A 242 6.63 6.80 -13.47
N MET A 243 5.72 6.80 -14.44
CA MET A 243 4.31 7.18 -14.27
C MET A 243 3.41 6.12 -14.91
N ALA A 244 2.12 6.15 -14.57
CA ALA A 244 1.11 5.28 -15.16
C ALA A 244 -0.11 6.06 -15.65
N PHE A 245 -0.54 5.83 -16.89
CA PHE A 245 -1.88 6.20 -17.34
C PHE A 245 -2.83 5.04 -17.13
N TYR A 246 -4.01 5.30 -16.58
CA TYR A 246 -4.99 4.25 -16.29
C TYR A 246 -6.41 4.68 -16.63
N TRP A 247 -7.25 3.68 -16.94
CA TRP A 247 -8.66 3.86 -17.26
C TRP A 247 -9.43 2.54 -17.08
N ALA A 248 -10.75 2.62 -16.95
CA ALA A 248 -11.67 1.51 -17.10
C ALA A 248 -12.41 1.63 -18.44
N ASP A 249 -12.62 0.49 -19.10
CA ASP A 249 -13.41 0.38 -20.32
C ASP A 249 -13.99 -1.03 -20.41
N HIS A 250 -15.29 -1.17 -20.69
CA HIS A 250 -15.98 -2.44 -20.93
C HIS A 250 -15.78 -3.51 -19.82
N GLY A 251 -15.74 -3.08 -18.56
CA GLY A 251 -15.50 -3.98 -17.42
C GLY A 251 -14.08 -4.52 -17.33
N LEU A 252 -13.13 -3.92 -18.08
CA LEU A 252 -11.70 -4.11 -17.95
C LEU A 252 -11.06 -2.85 -17.37
N GLY A 253 -10.01 -3.03 -16.57
CA GLY A 253 -9.17 -1.94 -16.11
C GLY A 253 -7.78 -2.04 -16.70
N PHE A 254 -7.25 -0.92 -17.18
CA PHE A 254 -5.98 -0.83 -17.86
C PHE A 254 -5.03 0.14 -17.16
N ALA A 255 -3.74 -0.20 -17.14
CA ALA A 255 -2.68 0.67 -16.67
C ALA A 255 -1.46 0.54 -17.58
N VAL A 256 -1.01 1.66 -18.15
CA VAL A 256 0.19 1.75 -18.99
C VAL A 256 1.25 2.51 -18.23
N SER A 257 2.31 1.81 -17.84
CA SER A 257 3.36 2.31 -16.95
C SER A 257 4.72 2.34 -17.65
N GLY A 258 5.51 3.39 -17.40
CA GLY A 258 6.84 3.52 -17.96
C GLY A 258 7.59 4.78 -17.53
N PRO A 259 8.93 4.81 -17.64
CA PRO A 259 9.75 5.99 -17.43
C PRO A 259 9.80 6.82 -18.72
N LEU A 260 8.63 7.31 -19.17
CA LEU A 260 8.46 8.12 -20.38
C LEU A 260 7.94 9.51 -20.06
N ALA A 261 8.18 10.46 -20.98
CA ALA A 261 7.54 11.76 -20.90
C ALA A 261 6.02 11.60 -21.02
N ARG A 262 5.26 12.41 -20.27
CA ARG A 262 3.78 12.38 -20.26
C ARG A 262 3.12 12.29 -21.66
N PRO A 263 3.49 13.10 -22.67
CA PRO A 263 2.84 13.00 -23.99
C PRO A 263 3.13 11.69 -24.72
N GLN A 264 4.32 11.10 -24.55
CA GLN A 264 4.68 9.83 -25.16
C GLN A 264 3.90 8.67 -24.52
N LEU A 265 3.85 8.63 -23.18
CA LEU A 265 3.09 7.61 -22.46
C LEU A 265 1.58 7.71 -22.76
N LEU A 266 1.06 8.92 -22.92
CA LEU A 266 -0.33 9.15 -23.32
C LEU A 266 -0.61 8.60 -24.72
N ALA A 267 0.30 8.79 -25.68
CA ALA A 267 0.14 8.27 -27.04
C ALA A 267 0.08 6.73 -27.04
N VAL A 268 0.89 6.07 -26.20
CA VAL A 268 0.81 4.61 -25.99
C VAL A 268 -0.54 4.23 -25.39
N ALA A 269 -0.99 4.90 -24.32
CA ALA A 269 -2.27 4.61 -23.69
C ALA A 269 -3.45 4.77 -24.67
N GLN A 270 -3.41 5.79 -25.52
CA GLN A 270 -4.41 6.01 -26.58
C GLN A 270 -4.37 4.93 -27.67
N ALA A 271 -3.19 4.40 -28.02
CA ALA A 271 -3.08 3.30 -28.96
C ALA A 271 -3.69 2.01 -28.40
N VAL A 272 -3.37 1.68 -27.13
CA VAL A 272 -3.96 0.53 -26.42
C VAL A 272 -5.48 0.67 -26.35
N TYR A 273 -5.97 1.84 -25.92
CA TYR A 273 -7.41 2.11 -25.82
C TYR A 273 -8.12 1.89 -27.14
N ARG A 274 -7.65 2.50 -28.24
CA ARG A 274 -8.29 2.36 -29.56
C ARG A 274 -8.40 0.90 -30.00
N GLN A 275 -7.30 0.15 -29.92
CA GLN A 275 -7.30 -1.26 -30.34
C GLN A 275 -8.24 -2.12 -29.49
N TYR A 276 -8.31 -1.85 -28.18
CA TYR A 276 -9.24 -2.56 -27.30
C TYR A 276 -10.70 -2.18 -27.55
N SER A 277 -11.00 -0.90 -27.78
CA SER A 277 -12.36 -0.47 -28.13
C SER A 277 -12.83 -1.08 -29.46
N ASP A 278 -11.93 -1.21 -30.44
CA ASP A 278 -12.22 -1.89 -31.71
C ASP A 278 -12.43 -3.40 -31.51
N PHE A 279 -11.65 -4.01 -30.60
CA PHE A 279 -11.72 -5.44 -30.28
C PHE A 279 -12.98 -5.83 -29.49
N THR A 280 -13.37 -5.04 -28.48
CA THR A 280 -14.56 -5.34 -27.66
C THR A 280 -15.87 -4.93 -28.33
N GLY A 281 -15.81 -4.13 -29.39
CA GLY A 281 -16.98 -3.55 -30.06
C GLY A 281 -17.63 -2.42 -29.25
N PRO A 282 -18.67 -1.76 -29.79
CA PRO A 282 -19.31 -0.62 -29.12
C PRO A 282 -20.02 -1.06 -27.83
N ALA A 283 -19.86 -0.27 -26.77
CA ALA A 283 -20.52 -0.46 -25.48
C ALA A 283 -22.01 -0.72 -25.67
N GLN A 284 -22.47 -1.91 -25.26
CA GLN A 284 -23.88 -2.25 -25.26
C GLN A 284 -24.56 -1.35 -24.21
N LYS A 285 -25.20 -0.26 -24.67
CA LYS A 285 -26.01 0.62 -23.83
C LYS A 285 -27.06 -0.24 -23.13
N ARG A 286 -26.90 -0.45 -21.81
CA ARG A 286 -27.97 -0.91 -20.94
C ARG A 286 -28.78 0.27 -20.44
#